data_AF-A0ABD6P0M7-F1
#
_entry.id   AF-A0ABD6P0M7-F1
#
_cell.length_a   1.000
_cell.length_b   1.000
_cell.length_c   1.000
_cell.angle_alpha   90.00
_cell.angle_beta   90.00
_cell.angle_gamma   90.00
#
_symmetry.space_group_name_H-M   'P 1'
#
loop_
_entity.id
_entity.type
_entity.pdbx_description
1 polymer ?
#
loop_
_entity_poly.entity_id
_entity_poly.type
_entity_poly.pdbx_seq_one_letter_code
_entity_poly.pdbx_strand_id
1 'polypeptide(L)'
;MGDHTTDRPSRLAAFAVAAAAAALVLAGCSSTANPPGGSTTTTTKSSAATTTSGAAAPTSSSGASTTASVEIGNSLNYGSMGTTTTLDCADGKSLNVAGSDNTLTVTGTCSSVSIGGANNKITIDKVDTRITVLGLNNTVTYKDGEPKVDNLGSGNTINKG
;
A
#
# COMPACT_ATOMS: atom_id res chain seq x y z
N MET A 1 25.23 -28.15 -32.99
CA MET A 1 26.12 -27.65 -31.91
C MET A 1 25.26 -26.84 -30.96
N GLY A 2 24.94 -27.22 -29.74
CA GLY A 2 25.28 -28.39 -28.94
C GLY A 2 24.65 -28.14 -27.57
N ASP A 3 23.67 -28.96 -27.23
CA ASP A 3 22.98 -28.99 -25.94
C ASP A 3 23.97 -29.36 -24.82
N HIS A 4 24.05 -28.55 -23.77
CA HIS A 4 24.80 -28.89 -22.57
C HIS A 4 23.91 -29.63 -21.57
N THR A 5 23.71 -30.91 -21.86
CA THR A 5 23.38 -31.93 -20.85
C THR A 5 24.60 -32.13 -19.96
N THR A 6 24.56 -31.65 -18.73
CA THR A 6 25.47 -32.10 -17.67
C THR A 6 24.71 -33.05 -16.76
N ASP A 7 24.82 -34.32 -17.10
CA ASP A 7 24.47 -35.45 -16.26
C ASP A 7 25.74 -35.85 -15.49
N ARG A 8 25.68 -35.96 -14.15
CA ARG A 8 26.63 -36.79 -13.42
C ARG A 8 26.02 -37.45 -12.17
N PRO A 9 26.38 -38.72 -11.91
CA PRO A 9 25.64 -39.63 -11.03
C PRO A 9 26.38 -39.94 -9.72
N SER A 10 25.71 -40.68 -8.83
CA SER A 10 26.23 -41.64 -7.82
C SER A 10 25.66 -41.37 -6.42
N ARG A 11 24.71 -42.18 -5.95
CA ARG A 11 24.84 -43.51 -5.30
C ARG A 11 25.00 -43.42 -3.77
N LEU A 12 23.99 -43.97 -3.10
CA LEU A 12 23.98 -44.64 -1.78
C LEU A 12 24.56 -43.91 -0.56
N ALA A 13 23.68 -43.60 0.37
CA ALA A 13 23.89 -43.98 1.77
C ALA A 13 22.52 -44.17 2.44
N ALA A 14 22.13 -45.43 2.64
CA ALA A 14 21.12 -45.80 3.60
C ALA A 14 21.82 -46.05 4.93
N PHE A 15 21.49 -45.26 5.96
CA PHE A 15 21.72 -45.61 7.36
C PHE A 15 20.47 -45.22 8.15
N ALA A 16 20.06 -46.14 9.01
CA ALA A 16 18.73 -46.21 9.60
C ALA A 16 18.73 -45.71 11.05
N VAL A 17 17.56 -45.20 11.48
CA VAL A 17 16.93 -45.28 12.82
C VAL A 17 17.56 -44.50 13.99
N ALA A 18 16.80 -43.55 14.54
CA ALA A 18 16.16 -43.65 15.87
C ALA A 18 15.31 -42.41 16.21
N ALA A 19 14.18 -42.66 16.87
CA ALA A 19 13.09 -41.72 17.18
C ALA A 19 13.37 -40.79 18.37
N ALA A 20 12.77 -39.60 18.35
CA ALA A 20 12.35 -38.90 19.58
C ALA A 20 11.20 -37.93 19.26
N ALA A 21 10.19 -37.96 20.12
CA ALA A 21 8.88 -37.33 19.99
C ALA A 21 8.87 -35.82 20.27
N ALA A 22 7.92 -35.10 19.68
CA ALA A 22 7.19 -34.00 20.33
C ALA A 22 5.96 -33.63 19.49
N ALA A 23 4.78 -33.97 19.99
CA ALA A 23 3.51 -33.42 19.51
C ALA A 23 3.38 -31.98 19.98
N LEU A 24 2.94 -31.05 19.11
CA LEU A 24 2.14 -29.89 19.49
C LEU A 24 1.32 -29.40 18.28
N VAL A 25 0.05 -29.14 18.59
CA VAL A 25 -1.09 -28.92 17.71
C VAL A 25 -1.07 -27.49 17.14
N LEU A 26 -1.23 -27.35 15.81
CA LEU A 26 -1.74 -26.10 15.22
C LEU A 26 -3.07 -26.39 14.52
N ALA A 27 -4.13 -26.51 15.34
CA ALA A 27 -5.50 -26.40 14.87
C ALA A 27 -5.70 -24.98 14.33
N GLY A 28 -6.14 -24.89 13.08
CA GLY A 28 -6.43 -23.64 12.40
C GLY A 28 -7.57 -22.89 13.09
N CYS A 29 -7.34 -21.59 13.31
CA CYS A 29 -8.43 -20.64 13.48
C CYS A 29 -8.76 -20.07 12.09
N SER A 30 -9.54 -20.82 11.32
CA SER A 30 -10.36 -20.25 10.25
C SER A 30 -11.51 -19.51 10.93
N SER A 31 -11.36 -18.20 11.14
CA SER A 31 -12.48 -17.34 11.51
C SER A 31 -12.69 -16.31 10.42
N THR A 32 -13.49 -16.74 9.43
CA THR A 32 -14.39 -15.92 8.61
C THR A 32 -14.83 -14.67 9.37
N ALA A 33 -14.32 -13.51 8.98
CA ALA A 33 -14.87 -12.24 9.38
C ALA A 33 -16.21 -12.06 8.66
N ASN A 34 -17.29 -12.29 9.40
CA ASN A 34 -18.65 -11.94 9.02
C ASN A 34 -18.75 -10.41 8.74
N PRO A 35 -19.41 -9.97 7.66
CA PRO A 35 -19.66 -8.56 7.42
C PRO A 35 -20.75 -8.03 8.39
N PRO A 36 -20.63 -6.81 8.94
CA PRO A 36 -21.71 -6.23 9.73
C PRO A 36 -22.73 -5.53 8.81
N GLY A 37 -23.92 -6.12 8.71
CA GLY A 37 -25.14 -5.43 8.34
C GLY A 37 -26.01 -5.20 9.58
N GLY A 38 -26.48 -3.97 9.78
CA GLY A 38 -27.72 -3.66 10.52
C GLY A 38 -27.62 -3.25 12.00
N SER A 39 -27.76 -1.94 12.23
CA SER A 39 -28.62 -1.24 13.21
C SER A 39 -28.67 -1.57 14.73
N THR A 40 -28.71 -0.46 15.49
CA THR A 40 -29.32 -0.19 16.81
C THR A 40 -28.60 -0.52 18.14
N THR A 41 -28.04 0.56 18.74
CA THR A 41 -28.35 1.15 20.08
C THR A 41 -27.91 0.49 21.41
N THR A 42 -27.32 1.37 22.25
CA THR A 42 -27.26 1.46 23.75
C THR A 42 -26.16 0.78 24.60
N THR A 43 -25.29 1.64 25.20
CA THR A 43 -24.81 1.75 26.62
C THR A 43 -24.15 0.53 27.31
N THR A 44 -23.05 0.56 28.10
CA THR A 44 -22.41 1.58 28.97
C THR A 44 -21.06 1.07 29.54
N LYS A 45 -20.07 1.98 29.66
CA LYS A 45 -19.11 2.27 30.78
C LYS A 45 -17.89 1.36 31.15
N SER A 46 -16.69 1.95 30.97
CA SER A 46 -15.40 2.04 31.73
C SER A 46 -14.93 0.92 32.68
N SER A 47 -13.64 0.60 32.89
CA SER A 47 -12.38 1.40 32.95
C SER A 47 -11.19 0.41 32.94
N ALA A 48 -9.97 0.74 32.50
CA ALA A 48 -8.94 1.42 33.31
C ALA A 48 -7.73 1.85 32.47
N ALA A 49 -7.09 2.93 32.92
CA ALA A 49 -6.01 3.68 32.28
C ALA A 49 -4.60 3.19 32.68
N THR A 50 -3.59 3.46 31.84
CA THR A 50 -2.25 3.89 32.31
C THR A 50 -1.61 4.81 31.27
N THR A 51 -0.95 5.82 31.79
CA THR A 51 -0.40 7.05 31.21
C THR A 51 0.91 6.87 30.45
N THR A 52 1.14 7.67 29.41
CA THR A 52 2.48 8.23 29.09
C THR A 52 2.30 9.61 28.46
N SER A 53 2.88 10.61 29.12
CA SER A 53 2.94 12.01 28.72
C SER A 53 4.02 12.23 27.66
N GLY A 54 3.79 13.14 26.70
CA GLY A 54 4.88 13.84 26.03
C GLY A 54 4.70 14.20 24.57
N ALA A 55 4.29 15.45 24.34
CA ALA A 55 4.71 16.34 23.27
C ALA A 55 4.00 16.32 21.89
N ALA A 56 3.53 17.54 21.56
CA ALA A 56 3.26 18.14 20.26
C ALA A 56 2.00 17.67 19.48
N ALA A 57 0.91 18.42 19.67
CA ALA A 57 -0.06 18.63 18.62
C ALA A 57 0.57 19.42 17.47
N PRO A 58 0.21 19.11 16.22
CA PRO A 58 -0.22 20.16 15.33
C PRO A 58 -1.71 19.99 15.02
N THR A 59 -2.41 21.09 15.21
CA THR A 59 -3.75 21.36 14.73
C THR A 59 -3.82 21.29 13.20
N SER A 60 -4.93 20.70 12.74
CA SER A 60 -5.66 21.01 11.50
C SER A 60 -5.09 20.51 10.17
N SER A 61 -5.75 19.49 9.60
CA SER A 61 -6.66 19.73 8.48
C SER A 61 -7.66 18.59 8.37
N SER A 62 -8.95 18.93 8.49
CA SER A 62 -10.07 18.07 8.12
C SER A 62 -10.06 17.86 6.60
N GLY A 63 -9.18 17.01 6.10
CA GLY A 63 -9.42 16.34 4.84
C GLY A 63 -10.49 15.28 5.09
N ALA A 64 -11.58 15.31 4.34
CA ALA A 64 -12.61 14.28 4.40
C ALA A 64 -11.94 12.92 4.15
N SER A 65 -11.67 12.19 5.24
CA SER A 65 -11.13 10.85 5.19
C SER A 65 -12.20 9.96 4.60
N THR A 66 -12.11 9.72 3.29
CA THR A 66 -12.81 8.58 2.70
C THR A 66 -12.21 7.32 3.31
N THR A 67 -12.98 6.24 3.49
CA THR A 67 -12.49 4.96 4.06
C THR A 67 -11.21 4.45 3.39
N ALA A 68 -10.94 4.88 2.15
CA ALA A 68 -9.79 4.50 1.34
C ALA A 68 -8.55 5.39 1.50
N SER A 69 -8.65 6.56 2.13
CA SER A 69 -7.59 7.57 2.20
C SER A 69 -7.31 7.96 3.65
N VAL A 70 -6.07 7.73 4.11
CA VAL A 70 -5.62 8.07 5.46
C VAL A 70 -4.48 9.08 5.37
N GLU A 71 -4.64 10.21 6.05
CA GLU A 71 -3.58 11.19 6.23
C GLU A 71 -2.87 10.97 7.57
N ILE A 72 -1.54 10.85 7.54
CA ILE A 72 -0.70 10.71 8.73
C ILE A 72 0.42 11.74 8.63
N GLY A 73 0.27 12.86 9.34
CA GLY A 73 1.21 13.99 9.29
C GLY A 73 1.23 14.64 7.90
N ASN A 74 2.39 14.62 7.23
CA ASN A 74 2.58 15.14 5.88
C ASN A 74 2.49 14.08 4.77
N SER A 75 2.01 12.87 5.09
CA SER A 75 1.87 11.78 4.13
C SER A 75 0.40 11.41 3.97
N LEU A 76 -0.04 11.30 2.73
CA LEU A 76 -1.36 10.85 2.32
C LEU A 76 -1.23 9.44 1.77
N ASN A 77 -1.84 8.47 2.43
CA ASN A 77 -1.85 7.07 1.99
C ASN A 77 -3.23 6.71 1.46
N TYR A 78 -3.29 6.35 0.19
CA TYR A 78 -4.49 5.86 -0.46
C TYR A 78 -4.35 4.37 -0.74
N GLY A 79 -5.33 3.57 -0.32
CA GLY A 79 -5.34 2.13 -0.53
C GLY A 79 -6.75 1.62 -0.78
N SER A 80 -7.06 1.26 -2.03
CA SER A 80 -8.38 0.76 -2.40
C SER A 80 -8.35 -0.05 -3.70
N MET A 81 -9.47 -0.61 -4.11
CA MET A 81 -9.60 -1.42 -5.33
C MET A 81 -10.83 -0.99 -6.14
N GLY A 82 -10.67 -0.67 -7.42
CA GLY A 82 -11.79 -0.35 -8.31
C GLY A 82 -12.51 0.95 -7.98
N THR A 83 -11.85 1.89 -7.30
CA THR A 83 -12.47 3.12 -6.80
C THR A 83 -12.02 4.36 -7.55
N THR A 84 -12.91 5.36 -7.60
CA THR A 84 -12.60 6.68 -8.16
C THR A 84 -12.71 7.73 -7.06
N THR A 85 -11.66 8.50 -6.84
CA THR A 85 -11.67 9.56 -5.83
C THR A 85 -10.74 10.71 -6.17
N THR A 86 -10.89 11.79 -5.40
CA THR A 86 -10.03 12.98 -5.45
C THR A 86 -9.29 13.12 -4.12
N LEU A 87 -7.99 13.34 -4.20
CA LEU A 87 -7.07 13.47 -3.07
C LEU A 87 -6.42 14.86 -3.14
N ASP A 88 -6.29 15.54 -2.00
CA ASP A 88 -5.66 16.84 -1.94
C ASP A 88 -4.27 16.73 -1.31
N CYS A 89 -3.23 17.02 -2.08
CA CYS A 89 -1.85 17.09 -1.60
C CYS A 89 -1.55 18.38 -0.81
N ALA A 90 -2.48 19.35 -0.81
CA ALA A 90 -2.29 20.68 -0.23
C ALA A 90 -0.95 21.28 -0.68
N ASP A 91 -0.10 21.73 0.25
CA ASP A 91 1.19 22.35 0.00
C ASP A 91 2.36 21.39 0.26
N GLY A 92 2.52 20.39 -0.61
CA GLY A 92 3.72 19.56 -0.66
C GLY A 92 3.64 18.26 0.13
N LYS A 93 2.47 17.67 0.36
CA LYS A 93 2.37 16.35 1.00
C LYS A 93 2.99 15.26 0.13
N SER A 94 3.37 14.15 0.76
CA SER A 94 3.80 12.92 0.07
C SER A 94 2.60 12.02 -0.15
N LEU A 95 2.36 11.59 -1.38
CA LEU A 95 1.25 10.69 -1.72
C LEU A 95 1.77 9.26 -1.93
N ASN A 96 1.21 8.30 -1.21
CA ASN A 96 1.41 6.88 -1.44
C ASN A 96 0.10 6.25 -1.94
N VAL A 97 0.14 5.62 -3.10
CA VAL A 97 -1.00 4.94 -3.72
C VAL A 97 -0.74 3.44 -3.76
N ALA A 98 -1.61 2.70 -3.09
CA ALA A 98 -1.66 1.26 -3.08
C ALA A 98 -3.01 0.75 -3.63
N GLY A 99 -3.01 -0.49 -4.09
CA GLY A 99 -4.19 -1.17 -4.62
C GLY A 99 -4.30 -1.13 -6.15
N SER A 100 -5.46 -1.47 -6.71
CA SER A 100 -5.58 -1.76 -8.14
C SER A 100 -6.84 -1.19 -8.76
N ASP A 101 -6.77 -0.91 -10.07
CA ASP A 101 -7.90 -0.43 -10.87
C ASP A 101 -8.55 0.85 -10.32
N ASN A 102 -7.73 1.71 -9.69
CA ASN A 102 -8.22 2.98 -9.15
C ASN A 102 -8.05 4.14 -10.13
N THR A 103 -8.98 5.08 -10.09
CA THR A 103 -8.87 6.37 -10.78
C THR A 103 -8.74 7.49 -9.76
N LEU A 104 -7.56 8.09 -9.67
CA LEU A 104 -7.24 9.12 -8.68
C LEU A 104 -7.01 10.45 -9.36
N THR A 105 -7.65 11.49 -8.83
CA THR A 105 -7.37 12.88 -9.17
C THR A 105 -6.70 13.53 -7.97
N VAL A 106 -5.48 14.03 -8.15
CA VAL A 106 -4.68 14.59 -7.08
C VAL A 106 -4.55 16.09 -7.32
N THR A 107 -5.16 16.87 -6.44
CA THR A 107 -5.15 18.32 -6.49
C THR A 107 -4.05 18.90 -5.61
N GLY A 108 -3.63 20.13 -5.91
CA GLY A 108 -2.59 20.82 -5.17
C GLY A 108 -1.18 20.42 -5.60
N THR A 109 -0.20 20.68 -4.73
CA THR A 109 1.21 20.42 -5.01
C THR A 109 1.68 19.23 -4.19
N CYS A 110 2.11 18.14 -4.82
CA CYS A 110 2.71 17.01 -4.12
C CYS A 110 4.23 17.13 -4.14
N SER A 111 4.90 16.91 -3.00
CA SER A 111 6.37 16.83 -2.99
C SER A 111 6.84 15.54 -3.64
N SER A 112 6.29 14.40 -3.20
CA SER A 112 6.66 13.09 -3.71
C SER A 112 5.44 12.21 -3.91
N VAL A 113 5.47 11.37 -4.95
CA VAL A 113 4.38 10.44 -5.27
C VAL A 113 4.96 9.04 -5.43
N SER A 114 4.39 8.07 -4.73
CA SER A 114 4.77 6.66 -4.76
C SER A 114 3.57 5.80 -5.13
N ILE A 115 3.71 4.94 -6.14
CA ILE A 115 2.60 4.17 -6.71
C ILE A 115 3.00 2.70 -6.73
N GLY A 116 2.45 1.91 -5.80
CA GLY A 116 2.76 0.49 -5.62
C GLY A 116 1.75 -0.48 -6.26
N GLY A 117 0.68 0.04 -6.84
CA GLY A 117 -0.48 -0.73 -7.29
C GLY A 117 -0.44 -1.27 -8.73
N ALA A 118 -1.56 -1.82 -9.22
CA ALA A 118 -1.69 -2.23 -10.64
C ALA A 118 -2.88 -1.56 -11.35
N ASN A 119 -2.73 -1.26 -12.64
CA ASN A 119 -3.79 -0.67 -13.48
C ASN A 119 -4.40 0.63 -12.92
N ASN A 120 -3.64 1.40 -12.14
CA ASN A 120 -4.17 2.67 -11.60
C ASN A 120 -4.02 3.79 -12.63
N LYS A 121 -5.04 4.65 -12.74
CA LYS A 121 -5.01 5.88 -13.51
C LYS A 121 -4.94 7.06 -12.54
N ILE A 122 -3.85 7.80 -12.56
CA ILE A 122 -3.56 8.86 -11.58
C ILE A 122 -3.30 10.14 -12.34
N THR A 123 -4.07 11.18 -12.05
CA THR A 123 -3.90 12.53 -12.60
C THR A 123 -3.49 13.46 -11.48
N ILE A 124 -2.41 14.22 -11.64
CA ILE A 124 -1.82 15.07 -10.60
C ILE A 124 -1.71 16.49 -11.13
N ASP A 125 -2.08 17.48 -10.33
CA ASP A 125 -1.95 18.88 -10.75
C ASP A 125 -0.48 19.32 -10.79
N LYS A 126 0.26 19.21 -9.68
CA LYS A 126 1.68 19.59 -9.65
C LYS A 126 2.53 18.63 -8.81
N VAL A 127 3.73 18.29 -9.29
CA VAL A 127 4.72 17.52 -8.52
C VAL A 127 6.09 18.21 -8.53
N ASP A 128 6.66 18.48 -7.36
CA ASP A 128 7.92 19.21 -7.25
C ASP A 128 9.16 18.29 -7.31
N THR A 129 9.19 17.21 -6.53
CA THR A 129 10.45 16.49 -6.27
C THR A 129 10.58 15.20 -7.06
N ARG A 130 9.62 14.27 -6.92
CA ARG A 130 9.79 12.90 -7.44
C ARG A 130 8.48 12.15 -7.65
N ILE A 131 8.41 11.36 -8.72
CA ILE A 131 7.39 10.34 -8.97
C ILE A 131 8.07 8.98 -9.02
N THR A 132 7.66 8.05 -8.16
CA THR A 132 8.15 6.66 -8.15
C THR A 132 7.00 5.73 -8.47
N VAL A 133 7.14 4.94 -9.53
CA VAL A 133 6.14 3.95 -9.95
C VAL A 133 6.74 2.56 -9.78
N LEU A 134 6.35 1.89 -8.71
CA LEU A 134 6.78 0.53 -8.36
C LEU A 134 5.86 -0.54 -8.98
N GLY A 135 4.61 -0.16 -9.26
CA GLY A 135 3.53 -1.03 -9.69
C GLY A 135 3.56 -1.50 -11.15
N LEU A 136 2.45 -2.08 -11.61
CA LEU A 136 2.31 -2.64 -12.97
C LEU A 136 1.21 -1.94 -13.78
N ASN A 137 1.46 -1.63 -15.04
CA ASN A 137 0.47 -1.04 -15.97
C ASN A 137 -0.24 0.21 -15.44
N ASN A 138 0.43 1.03 -14.64
CA ASN A 138 -0.13 2.27 -14.14
C ASN A 138 -0.01 3.39 -15.18
N THR A 139 -1.01 4.26 -15.25
CA THR A 139 -0.97 5.48 -16.06
C THR A 139 -0.91 6.68 -15.13
N VAL A 140 0.19 7.43 -15.19
CA VAL A 140 0.41 8.64 -14.39
C VAL A 140 0.42 9.83 -15.32
N THR A 141 -0.39 10.84 -15.03
CA THR A 141 -0.42 12.11 -15.76
C THR A 141 -0.22 13.24 -14.77
N TYR A 142 0.73 14.13 -15.02
CA TYR A 142 0.95 15.32 -14.19
C TYR A 142 0.93 16.59 -15.04
N LYS A 143 0.27 17.64 -14.58
CA LYS A 143 0.11 18.88 -15.37
C LYS A 143 1.33 19.77 -15.26
N ASP A 144 1.82 19.99 -14.05
CA ASP A 144 2.89 20.94 -13.77
C ASP A 144 4.02 20.32 -12.90
N GLY A 145 5.18 20.97 -12.91
CA GLY A 145 6.38 20.55 -12.21
C GLY A 145 7.41 19.80 -13.08
N GLU A 146 8.57 19.57 -12.46
CA GLU A 146 9.72 18.87 -13.05
C GLU A 146 10.22 17.75 -12.11
N PRO A 147 9.37 16.79 -11.74
CA PRO A 147 9.76 15.74 -10.82
C PRO A 147 10.74 14.78 -11.46
N LYS A 148 11.65 14.22 -10.66
CA LYS A 148 12.39 13.04 -11.09
C LYS A 148 11.44 11.85 -11.19
N VAL A 149 11.34 11.24 -12.38
CA VAL A 149 10.50 10.05 -12.61
C VAL A 149 11.36 8.79 -12.51
N ASP A 150 11.03 7.92 -11.54
CA ASP A 150 11.63 6.61 -11.39
C ASP A 150 10.56 5.54 -11.61
N ASN A 151 10.57 4.95 -12.80
CA ASN A 151 9.70 3.83 -13.15
C ASN A 151 10.44 2.52 -12.84
N LEU A 152 10.15 1.95 -11.67
CA LEU A 152 10.77 0.72 -11.16
C LEU A 152 9.93 -0.53 -11.46
N GLY A 153 8.66 -0.34 -11.84
CA GLY A 153 7.77 -1.42 -12.27
C GLY A 153 7.71 -1.60 -13.78
N SER A 154 6.72 -2.36 -14.25
CA SER A 154 6.61 -2.77 -15.67
C SER A 154 5.30 -2.29 -16.30
N GLY A 155 5.35 -1.89 -17.57
CA GLY A 155 4.17 -1.45 -18.33
C GLY A 155 3.58 -0.11 -17.89
N ASN A 156 4.25 0.62 -17.00
CA ASN A 156 3.78 1.93 -16.55
C ASN A 156 4.00 3.00 -17.62
N THR A 157 3.02 3.88 -17.77
CA THR A 157 3.04 5.02 -18.68
C THR A 157 3.00 6.30 -17.86
N ILE A 158 3.94 7.21 -18.10
CA ILE A 158 4.02 8.50 -17.40
C ILE A 158 3.98 9.62 -18.45
N ASN A 159 2.99 10.50 -18.35
CA ASN A 159 2.78 11.63 -19.25
C ASN A 159 2.78 12.95 -18.49
N LYS A 160 3.31 13.99 -19.12
CA LYS A 160 3.11 15.38 -18.71
C LYS A 160 2.02 15.99 -19.58
N GLY A 161 1.02 16.66 -19.01
CA GLY A 161 -0.08 17.26 -19.78
C GLY A 161 -1.10 17.98 -18.92
#